data_AF-A0A917FEV9-F1
#
_entry.id   AF-A0A917FEV9-F1
#
_cell.length_a   1.000
_cell.length_b   1.000
_cell.length_c   1.000
_cell.angle_alpha   90.00
_cell.angle_beta   90.00
_cell.angle_gamma   90.00
#
_symmetry.space_group_name_H-M   'P 1'
#
loop_
_entity.id
_entity.type
_entity.pdbx_description
1 polymer ?
#
loop_
_entity_poly.entity_id
_entity_poly.type
_entity_poly.pdbx_seq_one_letter_code
_entity_poly.pdbx_strand_id
1 'polypeptide(L)'
;MGLDGDYKDYVDGIVSSYEQHKDAVDTLINKVNDEGQLNDLILLSLRVKHYIYSRTLEKELAVGFMGEARKIDPDAVEIDAAGIEQETKKHKIQLKKKDSELGDRYAIKISLNAEQMTYVLAIFSSLMLACGYVYTYYFYSHFGFNVSDLFTVSDYLAVSIEKVHTSFVSAVISIVIGFWWISGQSRSSKEQLERERHKMRFIPYLIGISILGLNVQAVIIGEPLWSTAVFCDVLLLSGFFGPDIAKKYFKKPLIALFMILFIANWGSQLYSTITKDIYAVENGLEGHVRRCGGFTFVKDVDIAYDACELAMIGANSSYAFFVAMDYEKSIALPKQAVSRFENTLPEPGENWFVGLVKPFMVIWDTATSETNQGTDKVSGELSDD
;
A
#
# COMPACT_ATOMS: atom_id res chain seq x y z
N MET A 1 -6.62 -46.87 18.30
CA MET A 1 -5.24 -47.41 18.26
C MET A 1 -4.75 -47.22 16.83
N GLY A 2 -3.76 -46.35 16.63
CA GLY A 2 -3.32 -45.93 15.28
C GLY A 2 -2.45 -44.67 15.23
N LEU A 3 -2.12 -44.08 16.39
CA LEU A 3 -1.27 -42.88 16.50
C LEU A 3 0.22 -43.18 16.73
N ASP A 4 0.61 -44.45 16.91
CA ASP A 4 1.97 -44.81 17.33
C ASP A 4 3.01 -44.68 16.19
N GLY A 5 2.63 -44.94 14.93
CA GLY A 5 3.55 -44.86 13.79
C GLY A 5 3.91 -43.42 13.42
N ASP A 6 2.88 -42.58 13.24
CA ASP A 6 3.03 -41.19 12.82
C ASP A 6 3.77 -40.34 13.87
N TYR A 7 3.60 -40.68 15.16
CA TYR A 7 4.31 -40.02 16.25
C TYR A 7 5.77 -40.45 16.36
N LYS A 8 6.06 -41.74 16.14
CA LYS A 8 7.44 -42.24 16.11
C LYS A 8 8.24 -41.58 14.98
N ASP A 9 7.68 -41.53 13.77
CA ASP A 9 8.33 -40.93 12.61
C ASP A 9 8.58 -39.42 12.83
N TYR A 10 7.65 -38.70 13.46
CA TYR A 10 7.84 -37.30 13.83
C TYR A 10 9.03 -37.11 14.79
N VAL A 11 9.16 -37.97 15.81
CA VAL A 11 10.26 -37.80 16.78
C VAL A 11 11.59 -38.30 16.24
N ASP A 12 11.61 -39.40 15.48
CA ASP A 12 12.82 -39.85 14.79
C ASP A 12 13.32 -38.74 13.84
N GLY A 13 12.41 -37.99 13.20
CA GLY A 13 12.73 -36.78 12.43
C GLY A 13 13.35 -35.66 13.27
N ILE A 14 12.85 -35.41 14.49
CA ILE A 14 13.43 -34.42 15.41
C ILE A 14 14.81 -34.85 15.90
N VAL A 15 14.98 -36.11 16.29
CA VAL A 15 16.25 -36.66 16.78
C VAL A 15 17.31 -36.61 15.69
N SER A 16 16.96 -37.05 14.48
CA SER A 16 17.86 -36.99 13.32
C SER A 16 18.26 -35.55 12.98
N SER A 17 17.30 -34.61 13.02
CA SER A 17 17.59 -33.18 12.81
C SER A 17 18.49 -32.60 13.91
N TYR A 18 18.35 -33.04 15.17
CA TYR A 18 19.23 -32.63 16.25
C TYR A 18 20.65 -33.17 16.04
N GLU A 19 20.80 -34.47 15.75
CA GLU A 19 22.11 -35.08 15.55
C GLU A 19 22.86 -34.44 14.37
N GLN A 20 22.15 -34.10 13.29
CA GLN A 20 22.73 -33.41 12.14
C GLN A 20 23.28 -32.02 12.49
N HIS A 21 22.72 -31.34 13.50
CA HIS A 21 23.10 -29.98 13.89
C HIS A 21 23.76 -29.93 15.28
N LYS A 22 24.14 -31.09 15.83
CA LYS A 22 24.58 -31.25 17.21
C LYS A 22 25.72 -30.28 17.58
N ASP A 23 26.77 -30.21 16.78
CA ASP A 23 27.92 -29.35 17.07
C ASP A 23 27.56 -27.86 17.08
N ALA A 24 26.65 -27.43 16.21
CA ALA A 24 26.18 -26.04 16.17
C ALA A 24 25.28 -25.72 17.37
N VAL A 25 24.42 -26.67 17.75
CA VAL A 25 23.55 -26.59 18.92
C VAL A 25 24.39 -26.56 20.19
N ASP A 26 25.35 -27.48 20.35
CA ASP A 26 26.27 -27.58 21.49
C ASP A 26 27.17 -26.32 21.60
N THR A 27 27.58 -25.74 20.48
CA THR A 27 28.33 -24.46 20.46
C THR A 27 27.46 -23.27 20.86
N LEU A 28 26.19 -23.24 20.46
CA LEU A 28 25.22 -22.21 20.87
C LEU A 28 24.88 -22.34 22.37
N ILE A 29 24.70 -23.58 22.84
CA ILE A 29 24.52 -23.96 24.24
C ILE A 29 25.63 -23.36 25.11
N ASN A 30 26.89 -23.56 24.72
CA ASN A 30 28.04 -23.05 25.46
C ASN A 30 28.21 -21.51 25.41
N LYS A 31 27.44 -20.81 24.54
CA LYS A 31 27.47 -19.35 24.41
C LYS A 31 26.29 -18.64 25.07
N VAL A 32 25.23 -19.36 25.47
CA VAL A 32 24.05 -18.78 26.10
C VAL A 32 24.30 -18.68 27.61
N ASN A 33 24.44 -17.46 28.12
CA ASN A 33 24.68 -17.15 29.54
C ASN A 33 23.47 -17.43 30.47
N ASP A 34 22.32 -17.85 29.94
CA ASP A 34 21.09 -18.11 30.70
C ASP A 34 20.88 -19.63 30.81
N GLU A 35 21.67 -20.28 31.68
CA GLU A 35 21.68 -21.74 31.87
C GLU A 35 20.28 -22.30 32.20
N GLY A 36 19.40 -21.52 32.83
CA GLY A 36 18.07 -21.97 33.24
C GLY A 36 17.13 -22.32 32.08
N GLN A 37 16.98 -21.42 31.10
CA GLN A 37 16.09 -21.66 29.94
C GLN A 37 16.61 -22.80 29.06
N LEU A 38 17.92 -22.97 29.01
CA LEU A 38 18.52 -24.06 28.25
C LEU A 38 18.31 -25.41 28.96
N ASN A 39 18.51 -25.44 30.28
CA ASN A 39 18.26 -26.63 31.09
C ASN A 39 16.81 -27.09 30.98
N ASP A 40 15.84 -26.17 30.91
CA ASP A 40 14.42 -26.48 30.69
C ASP A 40 14.19 -27.22 29.35
N LEU A 41 14.83 -26.76 28.26
CA LEU A 41 14.72 -27.38 26.94
C LEU A 41 15.41 -28.74 26.87
N ILE A 42 16.60 -28.86 27.46
CA ILE A 42 17.32 -30.13 27.56
C ILE A 42 16.49 -31.12 28.39
N LEU A 43 15.96 -30.68 29.53
CA LEU A 43 15.09 -31.47 30.39
C LEU A 43 13.84 -31.96 29.66
N LEU A 44 13.16 -31.08 28.91
CA LEU A 44 12.02 -31.48 28.08
C LEU A 44 12.42 -32.53 27.03
N SER A 45 13.56 -32.33 26.36
CA SER A 45 14.05 -33.28 25.34
C SER A 45 14.33 -34.67 25.91
N LEU A 46 14.93 -34.74 27.11
CA LEU A 46 15.23 -35.99 27.80
C LEU A 46 13.94 -36.69 28.26
N ARG A 47 12.95 -35.93 28.76
CA ARG A 47 11.63 -36.45 29.15
C ARG A 47 10.84 -36.99 27.95
N VAL A 48 10.91 -36.32 26.80
CA VAL A 48 10.29 -36.78 25.55
C VAL A 48 10.98 -38.06 25.05
N LYS A 49 12.32 -38.12 25.06
CA LYS A 49 13.07 -39.34 24.72
C LYS A 49 12.66 -40.50 25.64
N HIS A 50 12.63 -40.28 26.96
CA HIS A 50 12.13 -41.28 27.89
C HIS A 50 10.74 -41.80 27.52
N TYR A 51 9.78 -40.89 27.25
CA TYR A 51 8.42 -41.27 26.89
C TYR A 51 8.39 -42.20 25.67
N ILE A 52 9.19 -41.92 24.63
CA ILE A 52 9.25 -42.72 23.40
C ILE A 52 9.91 -44.07 23.66
N TYR A 53 11.10 -44.07 24.26
CA TYR A 53 11.85 -45.31 24.48
C TYR A 53 11.11 -46.24 25.46
N SER A 54 10.36 -45.69 26.43
CA SER A 54 9.52 -46.48 27.34
C SER A 54 8.38 -47.24 26.65
N ARG A 55 7.96 -46.77 25.46
CA ARG A 55 6.93 -47.39 24.61
C ARG A 55 7.52 -48.35 23.56
N THR A 56 8.83 -48.32 23.34
CA THR A 56 9.55 -49.25 22.48
C THR A 56 10.10 -50.46 23.26
N LEU A 57 10.74 -51.41 22.58
CA LEU A 57 11.40 -52.56 23.21
C LEU A 57 12.70 -52.20 23.95
N GLU A 58 13.15 -50.94 23.88
CA GLU A 58 14.43 -50.46 24.38
C GLU A 58 14.33 -49.78 25.75
N LYS A 59 13.78 -50.51 26.74
CA LYS A 59 13.48 -49.96 28.07
C LYS A 59 14.71 -49.49 28.86
N GLU A 60 15.88 -50.08 28.62
CA GLU A 60 17.13 -49.70 29.28
C GLU A 60 17.56 -48.27 28.92
N LEU A 61 17.37 -47.86 27.65
CA LEU A 61 17.67 -46.51 27.18
C LEU A 61 16.72 -45.48 27.79
N ALA A 62 15.44 -45.84 27.97
CA ALA A 62 14.47 -44.97 28.64
C ALA A 62 14.92 -44.61 30.07
N VAL A 63 15.35 -45.61 30.85
CA VAL A 63 15.86 -45.40 32.22
C VAL A 63 17.09 -44.49 32.20
N GLY A 64 17.98 -44.66 31.22
CA GLY A 64 19.13 -43.79 31.01
C GLY A 64 18.74 -42.32 30.84
N PHE A 65 17.79 -42.01 29.96
CA PHE A 65 17.34 -40.64 29.71
C PHE A 65 16.69 -39.98 30.92
N MET A 66 15.91 -40.70 31.73
CA MET A 66 15.38 -40.13 32.99
C MET A 66 16.46 -39.98 34.05
N GLY A 67 17.46 -40.86 34.07
CA GLY A 67 18.64 -40.68 34.91
C GLY A 67 19.40 -39.40 34.57
N GLU A 68 19.53 -39.08 33.28
CA GLU A 68 20.13 -37.81 32.83
C GLU A 68 19.24 -36.61 33.14
N ALA A 69 17.92 -36.70 32.93
CA ALA A 69 16.98 -35.64 33.29
C ALA A 69 17.07 -35.29 34.79
N ARG A 70 17.17 -36.31 35.66
CA ARG A 70 17.27 -36.14 37.11
C ARG A 70 18.60 -35.55 37.60
N LYS A 71 19.66 -35.59 36.77
CA LYS A 71 20.90 -34.87 37.07
C LYS A 71 20.74 -33.37 36.90
N ILE A 72 19.83 -32.94 36.04
CA ILE A 72 19.54 -31.53 35.75
C ILE A 72 18.47 -31.01 36.73
N ASP A 73 17.39 -31.77 36.91
CA ASP A 73 16.31 -31.47 37.85
C ASP A 73 15.97 -32.73 38.67
N PRO A 74 16.37 -32.81 39.95
CA PRO A 74 16.10 -33.96 40.81
C PRO A 74 14.61 -34.34 40.90
N ASP A 75 13.71 -33.37 40.71
CA ASP A 75 12.26 -33.54 40.80
C ASP A 75 11.62 -33.90 39.44
N ALA A 76 12.42 -34.18 38.41
CA ALA A 76 11.93 -34.50 37.07
C ALA A 76 11.01 -35.73 37.07
N VAL A 77 9.74 -35.49 36.71
CA VAL A 77 8.69 -36.52 36.58
C VAL A 77 8.54 -36.95 35.13
N GLU A 78 8.19 -38.23 34.93
CA GLU A 78 7.79 -38.75 33.62
C GLU A 78 6.69 -37.89 33.00
N ILE A 79 6.79 -37.67 31.68
CA ILE A 79 5.81 -36.89 30.93
C ILE A 79 4.92 -37.84 30.13
N ASP A 80 3.62 -37.57 30.10
CA ASP A 80 2.67 -38.28 29.24
C ASP A 80 2.46 -37.51 27.93
N ALA A 81 1.71 -38.10 26.99
CA ALA A 81 1.46 -37.46 25.69
C ALA A 81 0.81 -36.07 25.81
N ALA A 82 -0.12 -35.90 26.76
CA ALA A 82 -0.80 -34.63 27.01
C ALA A 82 0.17 -33.58 27.56
N GLY A 83 1.05 -33.97 28.48
CA GLY A 83 2.11 -33.12 29.01
C GLY A 83 3.10 -32.69 27.94
N ILE A 84 3.47 -33.58 27.01
CA ILE A 84 4.34 -33.23 25.87
C ILE A 84 3.67 -32.16 25.01
N GLU A 85 2.39 -32.32 24.67
CA GLU A 85 1.66 -31.33 23.86
C GLU A 85 1.59 -29.96 24.56
N GLN A 86 1.32 -29.96 25.87
CA GLN A 86 1.21 -28.74 26.68
C GLN A 86 2.54 -28.00 26.79
N GLU A 87 3.63 -28.71 27.13
CA GLU A 87 4.97 -28.11 27.21
C GLU A 87 5.46 -27.63 25.84
N THR A 88 5.19 -28.40 24.77
CA THR A 88 5.51 -27.98 23.40
C THR A 88 4.77 -26.69 23.01
N LYS A 89 3.47 -26.58 23.34
CA LYS A 89 2.69 -25.34 23.12
C LYS A 89 3.27 -24.17 23.91
N LYS A 90 3.62 -24.37 25.18
CA LYS A 90 4.21 -23.36 26.06
C LYS A 90 5.55 -22.86 25.52
N HIS A 91 6.46 -23.75 25.17
CA HIS A 91 7.74 -23.38 24.56
C HIS A 91 7.58 -22.71 23.20
N LYS A 92 6.63 -23.14 22.37
CA LYS A 92 6.33 -22.47 21.10
C LYS A 92 5.87 -21.02 21.31
N ILE A 93 5.09 -20.74 22.36
CA ILE A 93 4.69 -19.38 22.73
C ILE A 93 5.90 -18.57 23.23
N GLN A 94 6.75 -19.17 24.05
CA GLN A 94 7.98 -18.52 24.55
C GLN A 94 8.97 -18.20 23.43
N LEU A 95 9.18 -19.13 22.49
CA LEU A 95 9.97 -18.92 21.28
C LEU A 95 9.42 -17.75 20.45
N LYS A 96 8.10 -17.72 20.18
CA LYS A 96 7.47 -16.58 19.50
C LYS A 96 7.71 -15.26 20.22
N LYS A 97 7.67 -15.26 21.55
CA LYS A 97 7.91 -14.05 22.36
C LYS A 97 9.38 -13.60 22.24
N LYS A 98 10.33 -14.53 22.38
CA LYS A 98 11.77 -14.25 22.24
C LYS A 98 12.13 -13.82 20.82
N ASP A 99 11.52 -14.44 19.81
CA ASP A 99 11.65 -14.02 18.40
C ASP A 99 11.13 -12.59 18.20
N SER A 100 9.99 -12.23 18.81
CA SER A 100 9.48 -10.86 18.77
C SER A 100 10.42 -9.87 19.48
N GLU A 101 10.97 -10.25 20.63
CA GLU A 101 11.93 -9.42 21.37
C GLU A 101 13.25 -9.23 20.59
N LEU A 102 13.73 -10.27 19.90
CA LEU A 102 14.87 -10.19 19.00
C LEU A 102 14.53 -9.33 17.78
N GLY A 103 13.35 -9.54 17.19
CA GLY A 103 12.82 -8.73 16.10
C GLY A 103 12.80 -7.24 16.44
N ASP A 104 12.35 -6.87 17.63
CA ASP A 104 12.32 -5.47 18.09
C ASP A 104 13.71 -4.88 18.35
N ARG A 105 14.71 -5.70 18.72
CA ARG A 105 16.11 -5.28 18.87
C ARG A 105 16.78 -5.00 17.52
N TYR A 106 16.45 -5.81 16.50
CA TYR A 106 17.01 -5.68 15.16
C TYR A 106 16.13 -4.85 14.21
N ALA A 107 14.94 -4.44 14.66
CA ALA A 107 14.05 -3.59 13.88
C ALA A 107 14.75 -2.28 13.51
N ILE A 108 14.69 -1.94 12.23
CA ILE A 108 15.22 -0.67 11.73
C ILE A 108 14.32 0.43 12.31
N LYS A 109 14.78 1.08 13.38
CA LYS A 109 14.11 2.24 13.96
C LYS A 109 14.31 3.41 13.02
N ILE A 110 13.29 3.72 12.23
CA ILE A 110 13.27 4.93 11.40
C ILE A 110 13.02 6.10 12.35
N SER A 111 14.07 6.81 12.74
CA SER A 111 13.93 8.10 13.41
C SER A 111 13.53 9.14 12.37
N LEU A 112 12.24 9.49 12.32
CA LEU A 112 11.78 10.63 11.53
C LEU A 112 12.31 11.91 12.19
N ASN A 113 13.38 12.47 11.63
CA ASN A 113 13.86 13.78 12.04
C ASN A 113 12.96 14.86 11.42
N ALA A 114 12.74 15.99 12.12
CA ALA A 114 11.97 17.11 11.60
C ALA A 114 12.50 17.60 10.25
N GLU A 115 13.83 17.59 10.07
CA GLU A 115 14.49 17.91 8.81
C GLU A 115 14.05 17.01 7.63
N GLN A 116 13.84 15.71 7.89
CA GLN A 116 13.36 14.77 6.87
C GLN A 116 11.91 15.04 6.48
N MET A 117 11.08 15.45 7.45
CA MET A 117 9.70 15.85 7.18
C MET A 117 9.64 17.10 6.29
N THR A 118 10.55 18.05 6.47
CA THR A 118 10.64 19.24 5.60
C THR A 118 10.97 18.85 4.16
N TYR A 119 11.89 17.89 3.93
CA TYR A 119 12.20 17.41 2.58
C TYR A 119 11.03 16.68 1.92
N VAL A 120 10.32 15.85 2.68
CA VAL A 120 9.12 15.16 2.17
C VAL A 120 8.06 16.18 1.78
N LEU A 121 7.82 17.19 2.62
CA LEU A 121 6.87 18.26 2.31
C LEU A 121 7.26 19.05 1.06
N ALA A 122 8.53 19.41 0.92
CA ALA A 122 9.02 20.13 -0.26
C ALA A 122 8.86 19.32 -1.55
N ILE A 123 9.21 18.03 -1.53
CA ILE A 123 8.99 17.12 -2.66
C ILE A 123 7.50 17.03 -2.98
N PHE A 124 6.67 16.89 -1.95
CA PHE A 124 5.23 16.79 -2.12
C PHE A 124 4.62 18.04 -2.76
N SER A 125 4.98 19.23 -2.27
CA SER A 125 4.53 20.50 -2.87
C SER A 125 4.98 20.64 -4.33
N SER A 126 6.21 20.24 -4.66
CA SER A 126 6.71 20.28 -6.04
C SER A 126 5.95 19.32 -6.96
N LEU A 127 5.62 18.12 -6.47
CA LEU A 127 4.84 17.13 -7.22
C LEU A 127 3.39 17.55 -7.39
N MET A 128 2.79 18.22 -6.40
CA MET A 128 1.45 18.79 -6.56
C MET A 128 1.41 19.76 -7.73
N LEU A 129 2.33 20.73 -7.77
CA LEU A 129 2.36 21.71 -8.85
C LEU A 129 2.68 21.07 -10.21
N ALA A 130 3.61 20.11 -10.24
CA ALA A 130 3.89 19.33 -11.44
C ALA A 130 2.66 18.54 -11.91
N CYS A 131 1.84 18.02 -10.99
CA CYS A 131 0.61 17.28 -11.29
C CYS A 131 -0.37 18.15 -12.07
N GLY A 132 -0.71 19.34 -11.56
CA GLY A 132 -1.64 20.23 -12.24
C GLY A 132 -1.12 20.68 -13.60
N TYR A 133 0.17 21.02 -13.70
CA TYR A 133 0.77 21.38 -14.98
C TYR A 133 0.69 20.23 -15.99
N VAL A 134 1.15 19.02 -15.62
CA VAL A 134 1.17 17.85 -16.50
C VAL A 134 -0.25 17.47 -16.92
N TYR A 135 -1.20 17.45 -15.97
CA TYR A 135 -2.60 17.20 -16.28
C TYR A 135 -3.13 18.21 -17.31
N THR A 136 -3.02 19.51 -17.01
CA THR A 136 -3.55 20.56 -17.89
C THR A 136 -2.89 20.50 -19.25
N TYR A 137 -1.56 20.32 -19.29
CA TYR A 137 -0.81 20.21 -20.53
C TYR A 137 -1.33 19.08 -21.41
N TYR A 138 -1.36 17.83 -20.91
CA TYR A 138 -1.76 16.70 -21.74
C TYR A 138 -3.25 16.70 -22.08
N PHE A 139 -4.13 17.02 -21.11
CA PHE A 139 -5.58 17.02 -21.33
C PHE A 139 -5.99 18.08 -22.36
N TYR A 140 -5.60 19.35 -22.18
CA TYR A 140 -6.03 20.41 -23.09
C TYR A 140 -5.26 20.41 -24.42
N SER A 141 -3.98 19.98 -24.44
CA SER A 141 -3.24 19.85 -25.70
C SER A 141 -3.80 18.73 -26.58
N HIS A 142 -4.38 17.68 -25.99
CA HIS A 142 -5.09 16.64 -26.75
C HIS A 142 -6.23 17.22 -27.60
N PHE A 143 -6.92 18.23 -27.06
CA PHE A 143 -7.97 18.97 -27.77
C PHE A 143 -7.44 20.18 -28.56
N GLY A 144 -6.12 20.31 -28.77
CA GLY A 144 -5.53 21.34 -29.62
C GLY A 144 -5.39 22.73 -28.99
N PHE A 145 -5.59 22.88 -27.68
CA PHE A 145 -5.39 24.17 -27.00
C PHE A 145 -3.91 24.43 -26.72
N ASN A 146 -3.44 25.67 -26.95
CA ASN A 146 -2.14 26.10 -26.47
C ASN A 146 -2.20 26.47 -24.98
N VAL A 147 -1.81 25.52 -24.13
CA VAL A 147 -1.90 25.65 -22.67
C VAL A 147 -1.06 26.81 -22.12
N SER A 148 0.11 27.08 -22.73
CA SER A 148 1.00 28.14 -22.26
C SER A 148 0.41 29.54 -22.38
N ASP A 149 -0.50 29.76 -23.33
CA ASP A 149 -1.11 31.07 -23.57
C ASP A 149 -2.40 31.28 -22.76
N LEU A 150 -3.06 30.19 -22.37
CA LEU A 150 -4.43 30.20 -21.84
C LEU A 150 -4.50 29.96 -20.33
N PHE A 151 -3.44 29.46 -19.71
CA PHE A 151 -3.43 29.07 -18.29
C PHE A 151 -2.39 29.84 -17.48
N THR A 152 -2.82 30.24 -16.28
CA THR A 152 -1.98 30.91 -15.28
C THR A 152 -1.51 29.93 -14.19
N VAL A 153 -0.55 30.35 -13.37
CA VAL A 153 -0.08 29.56 -12.22
C VAL A 153 -1.21 29.20 -11.25
N SER A 154 -2.16 30.12 -11.03
CA SER A 154 -3.35 29.86 -10.21
C SER A 154 -4.23 28.76 -10.77
N ASP A 155 -4.33 28.64 -12.09
CA ASP A 155 -5.14 27.58 -12.72
C ASP A 155 -4.50 26.21 -12.52
N TYR A 156 -3.17 26.11 -12.68
CA TYR A 156 -2.45 24.86 -12.41
C TYR A 156 -2.59 24.44 -10.95
N LEU A 157 -2.56 25.38 -10.00
CA LEU A 157 -2.78 25.09 -8.58
C LEU A 157 -4.20 24.58 -8.30
N ALA A 158 -5.22 25.20 -8.90
CA ALA A 158 -6.61 24.75 -8.75
C ALA A 158 -6.81 23.33 -9.27
N VAL A 159 -6.32 23.06 -10.49
CA VAL A 159 -6.35 21.71 -11.09
C VAL A 159 -5.55 20.71 -10.25
N SER A 160 -4.41 21.14 -9.70
CA SER A 160 -3.63 20.30 -8.78
C SER A 160 -4.47 19.90 -7.59
N ILE A 161 -5.16 20.82 -6.91
CA ILE A 161 -5.99 20.49 -5.75
C ILE A 161 -7.09 19.49 -6.13
N GLU A 162 -7.76 19.73 -7.26
CA GLU A 162 -8.84 18.87 -7.73
C GLU A 162 -8.37 17.46 -8.11
N LYS A 163 -7.26 17.33 -8.85
CA LYS A 163 -6.80 16.03 -9.36
C LYS A 163 -5.85 15.31 -8.41
N VAL A 164 -5.17 16.03 -7.51
CA VAL A 164 -4.26 15.44 -6.53
C VAL A 164 -5.01 14.68 -5.46
N HIS A 165 -6.24 15.04 -5.06
CA HIS A 165 -6.87 14.36 -3.91
C HIS A 165 -6.99 12.83 -4.13
N THR A 166 -7.34 12.37 -5.34
CA THR A 166 -7.42 10.94 -5.67
C THR A 166 -6.04 10.27 -5.74
N SER A 167 -5.08 10.93 -6.38
CA SER A 167 -3.70 10.44 -6.50
C SER A 167 -2.96 10.46 -5.15
N PHE A 168 -3.30 11.40 -4.28
CA PHE A 168 -2.73 11.56 -2.94
C PHE A 168 -3.27 10.51 -1.99
N VAL A 169 -4.59 10.30 -1.96
CA VAL A 169 -5.20 9.28 -1.10
C VAL A 169 -4.63 7.89 -1.45
N SER A 170 -4.53 7.56 -2.74
CA SER A 170 -3.94 6.30 -3.17
C SER A 170 -2.44 6.19 -2.83
N ALA A 171 -1.68 7.28 -2.98
CA ALA A 171 -0.28 7.30 -2.57
C ALA A 171 -0.12 7.13 -1.05
N VAL A 172 -0.90 7.83 -0.22
CA VAL A 172 -0.88 7.70 1.25
C VAL A 172 -1.27 6.29 1.68
N ILE A 173 -2.32 5.71 1.10
CA ILE A 173 -2.71 4.32 1.37
C ILE A 173 -1.56 3.36 1.02
N SER A 174 -0.92 3.57 -0.14
CA SER A 174 0.22 2.74 -0.57
C SER A 174 1.41 2.88 0.38
N ILE A 175 1.66 4.09 0.89
CA ILE A 175 2.68 4.35 1.91
C ILE A 175 2.34 3.59 3.19
N VAL A 176 1.11 3.69 3.69
CA VAL A 176 0.67 3.01 4.92
C VAL A 176 0.76 1.50 4.77
N ILE A 177 0.28 0.93 3.66
CA ILE A 177 0.38 -0.52 3.37
C ILE A 177 1.85 -0.94 3.25
N GLY A 178 2.68 -0.14 2.57
CA GLY A 178 4.11 -0.38 2.45
C GLY A 178 4.82 -0.39 3.81
N PHE A 179 4.52 0.58 4.68
CA PHE A 179 5.03 0.60 6.05
C PHE A 179 4.52 -0.57 6.87
N TRP A 180 3.25 -0.95 6.74
CA TRP A 180 2.68 -2.11 7.43
C TRP A 180 3.36 -3.41 6.98
N TRP A 181 3.61 -3.57 5.69
CA TRP A 181 4.35 -4.70 5.13
C TRP A 181 5.81 -4.74 5.60
N ILE A 182 6.53 -3.62 5.49
CA ILE A 182 7.94 -3.50 5.90
C ILE A 182 8.08 -3.73 7.41
N SER A 183 7.17 -3.19 8.23
CA SER A 183 7.18 -3.40 9.68
C SER A 183 6.85 -4.84 10.07
N GLY A 184 5.98 -5.51 9.31
CA GLY A 184 5.75 -6.95 9.43
C GLY A 184 7.02 -7.76 9.14
N GLN A 185 7.69 -7.48 8.01
CA GLN A 185 8.89 -8.22 7.62
C GLN A 185 10.13 -7.88 8.46
N SER A 186 10.24 -6.65 8.97
CA SER A 186 11.36 -6.22 9.82
C SER A 186 11.40 -6.96 11.16
N ARG A 187 10.29 -7.58 11.58
CA ARG A 187 10.20 -8.36 12.82
C ARG A 187 10.49 -9.86 12.63
N SER A 188 10.62 -10.32 11.40
CA SER A 188 10.88 -11.74 11.09
C SER A 188 12.38 -12.03 11.12
N SER A 189 12.77 -13.16 11.72
CA SER A 189 14.17 -13.61 11.71
C SER A 189 14.63 -13.94 10.27
N LYS A 190 15.94 -13.86 10.01
CA LYS A 190 16.51 -14.20 8.68
C LYS A 190 16.11 -15.60 8.21
N GLU A 191 16.04 -16.56 9.13
CA GLU A 191 15.65 -17.95 8.86
C GLU A 191 14.15 -18.09 8.56
N GLN A 192 13.29 -17.32 9.26
CA GLN A 192 11.88 -17.22 8.89
C GLN A 192 11.69 -16.61 7.51
N LEU A 193 12.42 -15.54 7.20
CA LEU A 193 12.41 -14.89 5.90
C LEU A 193 12.87 -15.83 4.77
N GLU A 194 13.89 -16.67 4.99
CA GLU A 194 14.33 -17.66 4.00
C GLU A 194 13.31 -18.80 3.82
N ARG A 195 12.71 -19.28 4.91
CA ARG A 195 11.66 -20.32 4.86
C ARG A 195 10.40 -19.81 4.15
N GLU A 196 10.00 -18.56 4.41
CA GLU A 196 8.87 -17.92 3.73
C GLU A 196 9.19 -17.55 2.27
N ARG A 197 10.42 -17.12 1.98
CA ARG A 197 10.87 -16.83 0.61
C ARG A 197 10.75 -18.04 -0.30
N HIS A 198 10.97 -19.25 0.20
CA HIS A 198 10.77 -20.49 -0.56
C HIS A 198 9.30 -20.76 -0.89
N LYS A 199 8.37 -20.42 0.01
CA LYS A 199 6.92 -20.59 -0.22
C LYS A 199 6.34 -19.54 -1.17
N MET A 200 6.87 -18.32 -1.17
CA MET A 200 6.31 -17.19 -1.93
C MET A 200 6.87 -17.02 -3.35
N ARG A 201 7.69 -17.95 -3.85
CA ARG A 201 8.31 -17.82 -5.20
C ARG A 201 7.31 -17.73 -6.35
N PHE A 202 6.09 -18.25 -6.20
CA PHE A 202 5.08 -18.24 -7.26
C PHE A 202 4.28 -16.93 -7.35
N ILE A 203 4.24 -16.12 -6.29
CA ILE A 203 3.41 -14.91 -6.21
C ILE A 203 3.77 -13.89 -7.31
N PRO A 204 5.06 -13.58 -7.58
CA PRO A 204 5.42 -12.66 -8.66
C PRO A 204 4.96 -13.16 -10.04
N TYR A 205 5.00 -14.47 -10.28
CA TYR A 205 4.52 -15.06 -11.54
C TYR A 205 3.00 -14.95 -11.67
N LEU A 206 2.25 -15.18 -10.59
CA LEU A 206 0.80 -14.97 -10.59
C LEU A 206 0.44 -13.51 -10.87
N ILE A 207 1.11 -12.56 -10.20
CA ILE A 207 0.92 -11.13 -10.44
C ILE A 207 1.22 -10.79 -11.90
N GLY A 208 2.34 -11.27 -12.44
CA GLY A 208 2.71 -11.05 -13.85
C GLY A 208 1.69 -11.62 -14.84
N ILE A 209 1.18 -12.84 -14.60
CA ILE A 209 0.15 -13.46 -15.44
C ILE A 209 -1.17 -12.67 -15.35
N SER A 210 -1.57 -12.21 -14.15
CA SER A 210 -2.77 -11.37 -13.98
C SER A 210 -2.67 -10.06 -14.75
N ILE A 211 -1.50 -9.41 -14.74
CA ILE A 211 -1.27 -8.15 -15.45
C ILE A 211 -1.21 -8.38 -16.97
N LEU A 212 -0.64 -9.49 -17.43
CA LEU A 212 -0.71 -9.88 -18.84
C LEU A 212 -2.16 -10.11 -19.28
N GLY A 213 -2.95 -10.80 -18.46
CA GLY A 213 -4.38 -10.99 -18.71
C GLY A 213 -5.15 -9.66 -18.78
N LEU A 214 -4.84 -8.72 -17.89
CA LEU A 214 -5.40 -7.37 -17.90
C LEU A 214 -5.06 -6.61 -19.19
N ASN A 215 -3.81 -6.69 -19.66
CA ASN A 215 -3.38 -6.12 -20.93
C ASN A 215 -4.13 -6.72 -22.13
N VAL A 216 -4.30 -8.05 -22.16
CA VAL A 216 -5.09 -8.72 -23.20
C VAL A 216 -6.54 -8.25 -23.17
N GLN A 217 -7.15 -8.14 -21.98
CA GLN A 217 -8.51 -7.60 -21.84
C GLN A 217 -8.60 -6.14 -22.26
N ALA A 218 -7.58 -5.33 -21.97
CA ALA A 218 -7.52 -3.93 -22.38
C ALA A 218 -7.52 -3.78 -23.91
N VAL A 219 -6.80 -4.65 -24.64
CA VAL A 219 -6.83 -4.66 -26.10
C VAL A 219 -8.21 -5.06 -26.65
N ILE A 220 -8.93 -5.96 -25.96
CA ILE A 220 -10.24 -6.45 -26.41
C ILE A 220 -11.37 -5.45 -26.13
N ILE A 221 -11.38 -4.86 -24.92
CA ILE A 221 -12.47 -3.99 -24.44
C ILE A 221 -12.19 -2.52 -24.78
N GLY A 222 -10.93 -2.13 -24.95
CA GLY A 222 -10.49 -0.79 -25.35
C GLY A 222 -10.01 0.10 -24.21
N GLU A 223 -10.03 1.40 -24.49
CA GLU A 223 -9.50 2.51 -23.68
C GLU A 223 -9.75 2.48 -22.16
N PRO A 224 -10.94 2.16 -21.61
CA PRO A 224 -11.14 2.24 -20.16
C PRO A 224 -10.27 1.25 -19.37
N LEU A 225 -9.90 0.12 -20.01
CA LEU A 225 -9.00 -0.87 -19.42
C LEU A 225 -7.53 -0.61 -19.79
N TRP A 226 -7.25 0.06 -20.91
CA TRP A 226 -5.89 0.39 -21.33
C TRP A 226 -5.15 1.21 -20.28
N SER A 227 -5.78 2.27 -19.77
CA SER A 227 -5.18 3.12 -18.74
C SER A 227 -4.89 2.37 -17.43
N THR A 228 -5.75 1.41 -17.08
CA THR A 228 -5.56 0.54 -15.91
C THR A 228 -4.43 -0.46 -16.14
N ALA A 229 -4.30 -1.00 -17.35
CA ALA A 229 -3.22 -1.90 -17.73
C ALA A 229 -1.85 -1.21 -17.65
N VAL A 230 -1.73 -0.02 -18.25
CA VAL A 230 -0.50 0.80 -18.16
C VAL A 230 -0.16 1.13 -16.70
N PHE A 231 -1.16 1.43 -15.87
CA PHE A 231 -0.95 1.63 -14.44
C PHE A 231 -0.32 0.40 -13.76
N CYS A 232 -0.88 -0.78 -14.00
CA CYS A 232 -0.36 -2.03 -13.46
C CYS A 232 1.04 -2.36 -13.98
N ASP A 233 1.33 -2.11 -15.26
CA ASP A 233 2.64 -2.37 -15.86
C ASP A 233 3.74 -1.51 -15.24
N VAL A 234 3.47 -0.21 -15.03
CA VAL A 234 4.42 0.70 -14.38
C VAL A 234 4.72 0.25 -12.94
N LEU A 235 3.69 -0.19 -12.20
CA LEU A 235 3.88 -0.73 -10.85
C LEU A 235 4.65 -2.06 -10.87
N LEU A 236 4.40 -2.93 -11.83
CA LEU A 236 5.11 -4.20 -11.97
C LEU A 236 6.59 -3.96 -12.27
N LEU A 237 6.89 -3.14 -13.27
CA LEU A 237 8.25 -2.81 -13.67
C LEU A 237 9.01 -2.13 -12.52
N SER A 238 8.38 -1.19 -11.81
CA SER A 238 9.00 -0.56 -10.63
C SER A 238 9.20 -1.53 -9.47
N GLY A 239 8.30 -2.51 -9.28
CA GLY A 239 8.47 -3.59 -8.30
C GLY A 239 9.60 -4.56 -8.63
N PHE A 240 9.81 -4.89 -9.91
CA PHE A 240 10.89 -5.79 -10.36
C PHE A 240 12.25 -5.10 -10.40
N PHE A 241 12.35 -3.94 -11.05
CA PHE A 241 13.62 -3.26 -11.28
C PHE A 241 13.99 -2.27 -10.16
N GLY A 242 12.99 -1.71 -9.47
CA GLY A 242 13.20 -0.72 -8.40
C GLY A 242 14.13 -1.20 -7.29
N PRO A 243 14.01 -2.44 -6.76
CA PRO A 243 14.90 -2.93 -5.71
C PRO A 243 16.37 -2.98 -6.15
N ASP A 244 16.65 -3.39 -7.39
CA ASP A 244 18.01 -3.50 -7.91
C ASP A 244 18.61 -2.12 -8.18
N ILE A 245 17.83 -1.21 -8.76
CA ILE A 245 18.21 0.20 -8.93
C ILE A 245 18.51 0.83 -7.56
N ALA A 246 17.63 0.64 -6.59
CA ALA A 246 17.76 1.21 -5.25
C ALA A 246 19.04 0.71 -4.53
N LYS A 247 19.33 -0.60 -4.61
CA LYS A 247 20.53 -1.19 -4.01
C LYS A 247 21.82 -0.78 -4.71
N LYS A 248 21.80 -0.69 -6.04
CA LYS A 248 23.00 -0.43 -6.83
C LYS A 248 23.46 1.02 -6.76
N TYR A 249 22.53 1.97 -6.75
CA TYR A 249 22.86 3.39 -6.93
C TYR A 249 22.71 4.25 -5.66
N PHE A 250 22.06 3.77 -4.60
CA PHE A 250 21.75 4.60 -3.43
C PHE A 250 22.33 4.05 -2.12
N LYS A 251 22.88 4.96 -1.30
CA LYS A 251 23.41 4.63 0.05
C LYS A 251 22.32 4.14 1.01
N LYS A 252 21.09 4.63 0.84
CA LYS A 252 19.92 4.26 1.65
C LYS A 252 18.87 3.59 0.74
N PRO A 253 19.03 2.29 0.43
CA PRO A 253 18.24 1.62 -0.61
C PRO A 253 16.75 1.54 -0.27
N LEU A 254 16.37 1.43 1.01
CA LEU A 254 14.97 1.38 1.39
C LEU A 254 14.22 2.69 1.06
N ILE A 255 14.84 3.83 1.39
CA ILE A 255 14.28 5.16 1.08
C ILE A 255 14.24 5.37 -0.44
N ALA A 256 15.29 4.97 -1.16
CA ALA A 256 15.31 5.06 -2.62
C ALA A 256 14.22 4.21 -3.27
N LEU A 257 14.04 2.96 -2.82
CA LEU A 257 12.97 2.08 -3.29
C LEU A 257 11.59 2.69 -3.05
N PHE A 258 11.37 3.24 -1.85
CA PHE A 258 10.15 3.94 -1.51
C PHE A 258 9.87 5.11 -2.48
N MET A 259 10.88 5.95 -2.75
CA MET A 259 10.74 7.07 -3.68
C MET A 259 10.45 6.61 -5.11
N ILE A 260 11.11 5.53 -5.58
CA ILE A 260 10.87 4.96 -6.91
C ILE A 260 9.42 4.47 -7.03
N LEU A 261 8.94 3.70 -6.05
CA LEU A 261 7.56 3.19 -6.04
C LEU A 261 6.54 4.32 -5.93
N PHE A 262 6.83 5.34 -5.11
CA PHE A 262 5.97 6.50 -4.95
C PHE A 262 5.83 7.29 -6.26
N ILE A 263 6.94 7.58 -6.95
CA ILE A 263 6.92 8.29 -8.24
C ILE A 263 6.22 7.45 -9.31
N ALA A 264 6.50 6.15 -9.37
CA ALA A 264 5.86 5.22 -10.30
C ALA A 264 4.34 5.17 -10.09
N ASN A 265 3.89 5.04 -8.83
CA ASN A 265 2.47 5.05 -8.49
C ASN A 265 1.81 6.40 -8.79
N TRP A 266 2.45 7.51 -8.40
CA TRP A 266 1.93 8.85 -8.67
C TRP A 266 1.80 9.13 -10.16
N GLY A 267 2.85 8.87 -10.95
CA GLY A 267 2.85 9.13 -12.39
C GLY A 267 1.84 8.27 -13.15
N SER A 268 1.69 7.01 -12.74
CA SER A 268 0.72 6.11 -13.35
C SER A 268 -0.73 6.45 -12.99
N GLN A 269 -1.01 6.91 -11.76
CA GLN A 269 -2.32 7.46 -11.41
C GLN A 269 -2.66 8.70 -12.23
N LEU A 270 -1.71 9.64 -12.33
CA LEU A 270 -1.88 10.84 -13.13
C LEU A 270 -2.17 10.53 -14.59
N TYR A 271 -1.40 9.62 -15.19
CA TYR A 271 -1.66 9.13 -16.54
C TYR A 271 -3.07 8.53 -16.67
N SER A 272 -3.47 7.65 -15.74
CA SER A 272 -4.78 7.03 -15.77
C SER A 272 -5.90 8.07 -15.70
N THR A 273 -5.80 9.06 -14.81
CA THR A 273 -6.76 10.16 -14.70
C THR A 273 -6.88 10.95 -16.00
N ILE A 274 -5.74 11.37 -16.58
CA ILE A 274 -5.74 12.12 -17.85
C ILE A 274 -6.45 11.32 -18.95
N THR A 275 -6.07 10.06 -19.16
CA THR A 275 -6.67 9.22 -20.21
C THR A 275 -8.15 8.94 -19.98
N LYS A 276 -8.57 8.74 -18.72
CA LYS A 276 -9.99 8.52 -18.39
C LYS A 276 -10.82 9.76 -18.65
N ASP A 277 -10.30 10.94 -18.32
CA ASP A 277 -11.00 12.20 -18.54
C ASP A 277 -11.07 12.53 -20.05
N ILE A 278 -10.01 12.26 -20.81
CA ILE A 278 -10.02 12.36 -22.29
C ILE A 278 -11.08 11.43 -22.87
N TYR A 279 -11.03 10.14 -22.51
CA TYR A 279 -11.98 9.15 -22.99
C TYR A 279 -13.42 9.48 -22.60
N ALA A 280 -13.65 9.99 -21.38
CA ALA A 280 -14.97 10.39 -20.92
C ALA A 280 -15.55 11.53 -21.76
N VAL A 281 -14.71 12.52 -22.12
CA VAL A 281 -15.10 13.56 -23.06
C VAL A 281 -15.40 12.93 -24.42
N GLU A 282 -14.51 12.11 -24.96
CA GLU A 282 -14.67 11.56 -26.31
C GLU A 282 -15.94 10.71 -26.46
N ASN A 283 -16.22 9.81 -25.52
CA ASN A 283 -17.41 8.98 -25.56
C ASN A 283 -18.68 9.72 -25.14
N GLY A 284 -18.54 10.74 -24.28
CA GLY A 284 -19.64 11.62 -23.91
C GLY A 284 -20.19 12.39 -25.13
N LEU A 285 -19.31 12.73 -26.07
CA LEU A 285 -19.67 13.37 -27.34
C LEU A 285 -20.35 12.39 -28.31
N GLU A 286 -19.93 11.13 -28.33
CA GLU A 286 -20.54 10.10 -29.18
C GLU A 286 -21.90 9.60 -28.66
N GLY A 287 -22.07 9.53 -27.33
CA GLY A 287 -23.22 8.89 -26.66
C GLY A 287 -24.37 9.82 -26.29
N HIS A 288 -24.22 11.15 -26.38
CA HIS A 288 -25.27 12.10 -26.01
C HIS A 288 -25.91 12.77 -27.23
N VAL A 289 -27.20 12.49 -27.40
CA VAL A 289 -28.13 13.25 -28.25
C VAL A 289 -27.89 14.74 -27.98
N ARG A 290 -27.40 15.47 -29.00
CA ARG A 290 -27.25 16.94 -29.08
C ARG A 290 -28.19 17.69 -28.12
N ARG A 291 -27.81 17.81 -26.85
CA ARG A 291 -28.54 18.66 -25.90
C ARG A 291 -27.94 20.04 -26.04
N CYS A 292 -28.44 20.77 -27.02
CA CYS A 292 -28.35 22.22 -27.03
C CYS A 292 -28.95 22.71 -25.69
N GLY A 293 -28.13 23.22 -24.76
CA GLY A 293 -28.70 23.70 -23.50
C GLY A 293 -27.75 23.89 -22.33
N GLY A 294 -26.51 23.40 -22.39
CA GLY A 294 -25.55 23.60 -21.29
C GLY A 294 -25.00 25.03 -21.19
N PHE A 295 -25.07 25.83 -22.25
CA PHE A 295 -24.51 27.17 -22.26
C PHE A 295 -25.12 28.04 -23.36
N THR A 296 -25.04 29.36 -23.17
CA THR A 296 -25.42 30.37 -24.17
C THR A 296 -24.32 31.41 -24.30
N PHE A 297 -24.11 31.96 -25.49
CA PHE A 297 -23.14 33.03 -25.72
C PHE A 297 -23.80 34.40 -25.57
N VAL A 298 -22.99 35.44 -25.31
CA VAL A 298 -23.45 36.83 -25.39
C VAL A 298 -23.72 37.17 -26.86
N LYS A 299 -24.75 37.99 -27.14
CA LYS A 299 -25.28 38.27 -28.49
C LYS A 299 -24.28 38.82 -29.52
N ASP A 300 -23.09 39.23 -29.10
CA ASP A 300 -22.10 39.91 -29.95
C ASP A 300 -20.79 39.11 -30.13
N VAL A 301 -20.76 37.84 -29.69
CA VAL A 301 -19.61 36.97 -29.93
C VAL A 301 -19.75 36.34 -31.31
N ASP A 302 -18.94 36.79 -32.26
CA ASP A 302 -18.89 36.22 -33.61
C ASP A 302 -18.19 34.87 -33.59
N ILE A 303 -18.97 33.80 -33.37
CA ILE A 303 -18.50 32.42 -33.40
C ILE A 303 -19.08 31.77 -34.65
N ALA A 304 -18.23 31.14 -35.45
CA ALA A 304 -18.64 30.42 -36.66
C ALA A 304 -19.47 29.14 -36.38
N TYR A 305 -19.85 28.88 -35.13
CA TYR A 305 -20.46 27.65 -34.65
C TYR A 305 -21.69 27.95 -33.81
N ASP A 306 -22.73 27.12 -33.97
CA ASP A 306 -23.87 27.13 -33.08
C ASP A 306 -23.49 26.48 -31.73
N ALA A 307 -24.10 26.91 -30.63
CA ALA A 307 -23.88 26.34 -29.31
C ALA A 307 -24.18 24.84 -29.26
N CYS A 308 -25.06 24.36 -30.15
CA CYS A 308 -25.38 22.95 -30.34
C CYS A 308 -24.25 22.08 -30.91
N GLU A 309 -23.27 22.71 -31.58
CA GLU A 309 -22.16 22.04 -32.25
C GLU A 309 -20.91 21.97 -31.38
N LEU A 310 -20.97 22.59 -30.20
CA LEU A 310 -19.88 22.68 -29.26
C LEU A 310 -20.21 21.90 -27.99
N ALA A 311 -19.17 21.35 -27.39
CA ALA A 311 -19.22 20.77 -26.06
C ALA A 311 -18.19 21.45 -25.17
N MET A 312 -18.62 21.83 -23.97
CA MET A 312 -17.73 22.39 -22.99
C MET A 312 -16.95 21.27 -22.31
N ILE A 313 -15.62 21.30 -22.42
CA ILE A 313 -14.75 20.31 -21.80
C ILE A 313 -14.19 20.76 -20.45
N GLY A 314 -14.27 22.06 -20.16
CA GLY A 314 -13.79 22.63 -18.90
C GLY A 314 -13.74 24.15 -18.90
N ALA A 315 -13.32 24.72 -17.77
CA ALA A 315 -13.05 26.15 -17.63
C ALA A 315 -11.92 26.39 -16.62
N ASN A 316 -11.20 27.49 -16.78
CA ASN A 316 -10.20 27.97 -15.82
C ASN A 316 -10.57 29.36 -15.29
N SER A 317 -9.68 30.09 -14.63
CA SER A 317 -9.99 31.43 -14.10
C SER A 317 -10.50 32.43 -15.15
N SER A 318 -10.05 32.33 -16.40
CA SER A 318 -10.24 33.35 -17.43
C SER A 318 -11.05 32.88 -18.64
N TYR A 319 -10.95 31.60 -19.00
CA TYR A 319 -11.49 31.03 -20.22
C TYR A 319 -12.41 29.83 -19.94
N ALA A 320 -13.35 29.62 -20.86
CA ALA A 320 -14.11 28.39 -21.02
C ALA A 320 -13.65 27.70 -22.31
N PHE A 321 -13.48 26.38 -22.25
CA PHE A 321 -12.91 25.57 -23.31
C PHE A 321 -13.98 24.71 -23.96
N PHE A 322 -14.11 24.87 -25.28
CA PHE A 322 -15.10 24.17 -26.08
C PHE A 322 -14.44 23.37 -27.18
N VAL A 323 -14.96 22.18 -27.44
CA VAL A 323 -14.55 21.30 -28.54
C VAL A 323 -15.77 21.09 -29.44
N ALA A 324 -15.56 21.20 -30.74
CA ALA A 324 -16.61 20.88 -31.71
C ALA A 324 -16.92 19.38 -31.66
N MET A 325 -18.19 19.02 -31.84
CA MET A 325 -18.64 17.62 -31.80
C MET A 325 -17.98 16.72 -32.85
N ASP A 326 -17.35 17.30 -33.88
CA ASP A 326 -16.58 16.63 -34.92
C ASP A 326 -15.08 16.50 -34.61
N TYR A 327 -14.61 17.00 -33.46
CA TYR A 327 -13.20 17.06 -33.03
C TYR A 327 -12.26 17.87 -33.91
N GLU A 328 -12.73 18.50 -34.98
CA GLU A 328 -11.83 19.19 -35.90
C GLU A 328 -11.35 20.53 -35.34
N LYS A 329 -12.16 21.15 -34.46
CA LYS A 329 -11.88 22.47 -33.92
C LYS A 329 -12.13 22.58 -32.43
N SER A 330 -11.30 23.39 -31.80
CA SER A 330 -11.40 23.76 -30.40
C SER A 330 -11.37 25.28 -30.26
N ILE A 331 -12.16 25.81 -29.34
CA ILE A 331 -12.36 27.24 -29.16
C ILE A 331 -12.27 27.56 -27.67
N ALA A 332 -11.39 28.50 -27.32
CA ALA A 332 -11.31 29.06 -25.99
C ALA A 332 -11.98 30.42 -26.00
N LEU A 333 -13.00 30.60 -25.16
CA LEU A 333 -13.73 31.86 -25.06
C LEU A 333 -13.48 32.48 -23.68
N PRO A 334 -13.30 33.81 -23.58
CA PRO A 334 -13.29 34.47 -22.29
C PRO A 334 -14.57 34.14 -21.53
N LYS A 335 -14.49 33.87 -20.22
CA LYS A 335 -15.67 33.51 -19.42
C LYS A 335 -16.81 34.52 -19.52
N GLN A 336 -16.48 35.80 -19.69
CA GLN A 336 -17.44 36.89 -19.87
C GLN A 336 -18.28 36.77 -21.17
N ALA A 337 -17.79 36.02 -22.16
CA ALA A 337 -18.47 35.74 -23.41
C ALA A 337 -19.55 34.64 -23.29
N VAL A 338 -19.60 33.92 -22.16
CA VAL A 338 -20.55 32.85 -21.87
C VAL A 338 -21.58 33.36 -20.86
N SER A 339 -22.84 33.45 -21.26
CA SER A 339 -23.91 34.10 -20.50
C SER A 339 -24.64 33.19 -19.51
N ARG A 340 -24.66 31.87 -19.75
CA ARG A 340 -25.25 30.88 -18.84
C ARG A 340 -24.41 29.61 -18.84
N PHE A 341 -24.26 29.00 -17.67
CA PHE A 341 -23.72 27.66 -17.49
C PHE A 341 -24.81 26.79 -16.86
N GLU A 342 -25.19 25.72 -17.52
CA GLU A 342 -25.98 24.63 -16.95
C GLU A 342 -25.11 23.38 -17.08
N ASN A 343 -24.55 22.95 -15.95
CA ASN A 343 -23.59 21.85 -15.91
C ASN A 343 -24.31 20.58 -16.41
N THR A 344 -23.98 20.14 -17.63
CA THR A 344 -24.73 19.09 -18.35
C THR A 344 -23.91 17.84 -18.63
N LEU A 345 -22.61 17.86 -18.36
CA LEU A 345 -21.84 16.62 -18.31
C LEU A 345 -22.38 15.81 -17.12
N PRO A 346 -22.81 14.55 -17.31
CA PRO A 346 -23.11 13.70 -16.18
C PRO A 346 -21.86 13.70 -15.30
N GLU A 347 -22.01 14.05 -14.02
CA GLU A 347 -20.92 13.85 -13.07
C GLU A 347 -20.43 12.41 -13.27
N PRO A 348 -19.13 12.20 -13.55
CA PRO A 348 -18.60 10.86 -13.74
C PRO A 348 -19.07 10.05 -12.55
N GLY A 349 -19.92 9.05 -12.81
CA GLY A 349 -20.80 8.46 -11.80
C GLY A 349 -20.03 8.24 -10.50
N GLU A 350 -20.51 8.85 -9.40
CA GLU A 350 -19.78 8.95 -8.14
C GLU A 350 -18.96 7.69 -7.91
N ASN A 351 -17.63 7.86 -7.98
CA ASN A 351 -16.69 6.77 -7.75
C ASN A 351 -17.13 6.08 -6.46
N TRP A 352 -17.45 4.79 -6.49
CA TRP A 352 -18.00 4.06 -5.32
C TRP A 352 -17.19 4.27 -4.03
N PHE A 353 -15.89 4.57 -4.19
CA PHE A 353 -14.99 4.96 -3.11
C PHE A 353 -15.35 6.29 -2.44
N VAL A 354 -15.81 7.31 -3.18
CA VAL A 354 -16.32 8.58 -2.63
C VAL A 354 -17.57 8.32 -1.78
N GLY A 355 -18.46 7.43 -2.21
CA GLY A 355 -19.59 6.97 -1.39
C GLY A 355 -19.16 6.25 -0.10
N LEU A 356 -18.02 5.58 -0.12
CA LEU A 356 -17.45 4.85 1.02
C LEU A 356 -16.72 5.77 2.02
N VAL A 357 -16.12 6.88 1.53
CA VAL A 357 -15.38 7.84 2.36
C VAL A 357 -16.25 9.03 2.81
N LYS A 358 -17.35 9.33 2.12
CA LYS A 358 -18.34 10.36 2.51
C LYS A 358 -18.74 10.29 3.99
N PRO A 359 -19.08 9.12 4.57
CA PRO A 359 -19.39 9.01 5.99
C PRO A 359 -18.25 9.46 6.90
N PHE A 360 -17.00 9.21 6.52
CA PHE A 360 -15.82 9.59 7.30
C PHE A 360 -15.51 11.09 7.20
N MET A 361 -15.77 11.73 6.05
CA MET A 361 -15.65 13.19 5.93
C MET A 361 -16.73 13.93 6.72
N VAL A 362 -17.98 13.42 6.73
CA VAL A 362 -19.07 14.00 7.54
C VAL A 362 -18.74 13.97 9.03
N ILE A 363 -18.05 12.92 9.51
CA ILE A 363 -17.58 12.82 10.90
C ILE A 363 -16.48 13.85 11.20
N TRP A 364 -15.61 14.17 10.23
CA TRP A 364 -14.57 15.18 10.40
C TRP A 364 -15.11 16.61 10.44
N ASP A 365 -16.12 16.92 9.62
CA ASP A 365 -16.79 18.22 9.61
C ASP A 365 -17.64 18.44 10.87
N THR A 366 -18.27 17.38 11.40
CA THR A 366 -18.96 17.48 12.70
C THR A 366 -17.98 17.70 13.85
N ALA A 367 -16.84 17.00 13.87
CA ALA A 367 -15.82 17.16 14.91
C ALA A 367 -15.15 18.55 14.92
N THR A 368 -15.00 19.18 13.76
CA THR A 368 -14.45 20.55 13.65
C THR A 368 -15.50 21.63 13.96
N SER A 369 -16.79 21.36 13.73
CA SER A 369 -17.88 22.26 14.13
C SER A 369 -18.09 22.31 15.66
N GLU A 370 -17.91 21.18 16.36
CA GLU A 370 -18.02 21.13 17.82
C GLU A 370 -16.82 21.78 18.54
N THR A 371 -15.64 21.77 17.93
CA THR A 371 -14.45 22.44 18.51
C THR A 371 -14.51 23.97 18.39
N ASN A 372 -15.20 24.51 17.39
CA ASN A 372 -15.38 25.96 17.23
C ASN A 372 -16.56 26.54 18.03
N GLN A 373 -17.52 25.72 18.50
CA GLN A 373 -18.57 26.21 19.42
C GLN A 373 -18.12 26.30 20.90
N GLY A 374 -16.93 25.79 21.23
CA GLY A 374 -16.40 25.78 22.60
C GLY A 374 -15.60 27.03 23.02
N THR A 375 -15.28 27.95 22.11
CA THR A 375 -14.37 29.08 22.37
C THR A 375 -15.03 30.46 22.48
N ASP A 376 -16.31 30.60 22.16
CA ASP A 376 -17.04 31.89 22.23
C ASP A 376 -17.67 32.23 23.60
N LYS A 377 -17.21 31.59 24.69
CA LYS A 377 -17.76 31.80 26.04
C LYS A 377 -16.74 32.28 27.08
N VAL A 378 -15.79 33.15 26.72
CA VAL A 378 -15.06 33.96 27.73
C VAL A 378 -14.68 35.33 27.15
N SER A 379 -15.61 36.27 27.13
CA SER A 379 -15.29 37.70 27.17
C SER A 379 -16.36 38.40 28.01
N GLY A 380 -16.19 38.30 29.32
CA GLY A 380 -16.99 39.01 30.31
C GLY A 380 -16.65 40.51 30.30
N GLU A 381 -17.69 41.28 30.58
CA GLU A 381 -17.71 42.71 30.84
C GLU A 381 -16.58 43.13 31.80
N LEU A 382 -15.85 44.18 31.42
CA LEU A 382 -15.16 45.06 32.36
C LEU A 382 -15.85 46.41 32.27
N SER A 383 -16.62 46.67 33.33
CA SER A 383 -17.32 47.91 33.63
C SER A 383 -16.35 49.05 33.94
N ASP A 384 -16.85 50.25 33.70
CA ASP A 384 -16.28 51.55 34.07
C ASP A 384 -15.72 51.60 35.50
N ASP A 385 -14.46 52.01 35.61
CA ASP A 385 -13.94 53.11 36.45
C ASP A 385 -12.52 53.51 35.98
#